data_AF-N6WCJ9-F1
#
_entry.id   AF-N6WCJ9-F1
#
_cell.length_a   1.000
_cell.length_b   1.000
_cell.length_c   1.000
_cell.angle_alpha   90.00
_cell.angle_beta   90.00
_cell.angle_gamma   90.00
#
_symmetry.space_group_name_H-M   'P 1'
#
loop_
_entity.id
_entity.type
_entity.pdbx_description
1 polymer ?
#
loop_
_entity_poly.entity_id
_entity_poly.type
_entity_poly.pdbx_seq_one_letter_code
_entity_poly.pdbx_strand_id
1 'polypeptide(L)'
;MRRLGGGRAPKRRKQNLWPRRIITGLGLILILALVVWAVLFIIGFMTTQPKVDESQSALAKTGEFIQSGTERIELRNSDEVTKDGVVTREEGVMIPGCIAKDLSFSATATQTRVGSGENLALTMVNIGRTACFTSLGRVDLAIRSGDQLIYDSARCASRDEEATPLLLSPGDPWSSSLAWDGRVYVQGCSTPEGGAPLASEGTYRAQLSFAGVPVTSELVFTVIEAAG
;
A
#
# COMPACT_ATOMS: atom_id res chain seq x y z
N MET A 1 74.29 -19.82 -71.62
CA MET A 1 73.94 -21.14 -72.18
C MET A 1 72.42 -21.27 -72.27
N ARG A 2 71.94 -21.77 -73.41
CA ARG A 2 70.53 -21.83 -73.83
C ARG A 2 69.69 -22.85 -73.06
N ARG A 3 68.40 -22.55 -72.85
CA ARG A 3 67.25 -23.49 -72.90
C ARG A 3 66.09 -22.71 -73.53
N LEU A 4 65.61 -23.01 -74.74
CA LEU A 4 64.69 -24.11 -75.14
C LEU A 4 63.48 -24.15 -74.20
N GLY A 5 62.22 -23.97 -74.59
CA GLY A 5 61.56 -23.98 -75.90
C GLY A 5 60.12 -24.51 -75.69
N GLY A 6 59.18 -24.11 -76.57
CA GLY A 6 57.87 -24.77 -76.78
C GLY A 6 56.79 -24.50 -75.73
N GLY A 7 55.50 -24.37 -76.04
CA GLY A 7 54.76 -24.48 -77.30
C GLY A 7 53.31 -24.08 -77.02
N ARG A 8 52.65 -23.42 -77.98
CA ARG A 8 51.22 -23.07 -77.90
C ARG A 8 50.38 -24.21 -78.48
N ALA A 9 49.38 -24.68 -77.72
CA ALA A 9 48.29 -25.53 -78.20
C ALA A 9 46.95 -24.75 -78.26
N PRO A 10 45.96 -25.16 -79.08
CA PRO A 10 44.94 -24.26 -79.62
C PRO A 10 43.59 -24.22 -78.88
N LYS A 11 42.83 -23.17 -79.25
CA LYS A 11 41.42 -22.82 -79.01
C LYS A 11 40.45 -23.95 -78.61
N ARG A 12 39.56 -23.61 -77.66
CA ARG A 12 38.09 -23.81 -77.81
C ARG A 12 37.31 -22.61 -77.26
N ARG A 13 36.61 -21.89 -78.14
CA ARG A 13 35.44 -21.08 -77.78
C ARG A 13 34.21 -21.98 -77.86
N LYS A 14 33.51 -22.17 -76.74
CA LYS A 14 32.07 -22.44 -76.59
C LYS A 14 31.75 -22.15 -75.12
N GLN A 15 30.65 -21.56 -74.67
CA GLN A 15 29.47 -20.90 -75.22
C GLN A 15 28.89 -20.19 -73.97
N ASN A 16 28.53 -18.91 -74.04
CA ASN A 16 28.01 -18.19 -72.87
C ASN A 16 26.59 -18.69 -72.52
N LEU A 17 26.46 -19.50 -71.48
CA LEU A 17 25.17 -19.95 -70.91
C LEU A 17 24.70 -19.04 -69.75
N TRP A 18 25.04 -17.76 -69.81
CA TRP A 18 24.97 -16.84 -68.68
C TRP A 18 23.65 -16.10 -68.39
N PRO A 19 22.53 -16.18 -69.16
CA PRO A 19 21.35 -15.39 -68.79
C PRO A 19 20.27 -16.08 -67.93
N ARG A 20 20.36 -17.39 -67.60
CA ARG A 20 19.23 -18.11 -66.97
C ARG A 20 19.45 -18.70 -65.58
N ARG A 21 20.67 -18.61 -65.02
CA ARG A 21 20.99 -19.20 -63.68
C ARG A 21 21.33 -18.18 -62.59
N ILE A 22 21.23 -16.89 -62.88
CA ILE A 22 21.50 -15.82 -61.89
C ILE A 22 20.24 -15.45 -61.10
N ILE A 23 19.05 -15.56 -61.71
CA ILE A 23 17.80 -15.10 -61.09
C ILE A 23 17.36 -16.02 -59.93
N THR A 24 17.55 -17.35 -60.06
CA THR A 24 17.25 -18.30 -58.97
C THR A 24 18.32 -18.30 -57.88
N GLY A 25 19.59 -18.07 -58.25
CA GLY A 25 20.68 -17.94 -57.30
C GLY A 25 20.56 -16.68 -56.44
N LEU A 26 20.20 -15.54 -57.04
CA LEU A 26 20.05 -14.27 -56.32
C LEU A 26 18.85 -14.30 -55.36
N GLY A 27 17.72 -14.89 -55.77
CA GLY A 27 16.56 -15.08 -54.91
C GLY A 27 16.85 -15.99 -53.72
N LEU A 28 17.52 -17.13 -53.95
CA LEU A 28 17.93 -18.03 -52.87
C LEU A 28 18.92 -17.36 -51.91
N ILE A 29 19.88 -16.59 -52.42
CA ILE A 29 20.85 -15.85 -51.60
C ILE A 29 20.15 -14.77 -50.76
N LEU A 30 19.17 -14.05 -51.30
CA LEU A 30 18.37 -13.07 -50.55
C LEU A 30 17.55 -13.72 -49.43
N ILE A 31 16.93 -14.88 -49.70
CA ILE A 31 16.17 -15.62 -48.70
C ILE A 31 17.10 -16.14 -47.61
N LEU A 32 18.26 -16.72 -47.97
CA LEU A 32 19.25 -17.17 -46.99
C LEU A 32 19.80 -16.01 -46.16
N ALA A 33 20.04 -14.84 -46.77
CA ALA A 33 20.45 -13.64 -46.05
C ALA A 33 19.38 -13.17 -45.06
N LEU A 34 18.10 -13.16 -45.44
CA LEU A 34 16.98 -12.82 -44.56
C LEU A 34 16.80 -13.82 -43.42
N VAL A 35 16.96 -15.12 -43.68
CA VAL A 35 16.87 -16.16 -42.65
C VAL A 35 18.03 -16.06 -41.68
N VAL A 36 19.26 -15.86 -42.16
CA VAL A 36 20.43 -15.64 -41.28
C VAL A 36 20.26 -14.36 -40.47
N TRP A 37 19.77 -13.27 -41.08
CA TRP A 37 19.49 -12.02 -40.37
C TRP A 37 18.40 -12.20 -39.30
N ALA A 38 17.32 -12.92 -39.60
CA ALA A 38 16.26 -13.23 -38.64
C ALA A 38 16.75 -14.11 -37.47
N VAL A 39 17.59 -15.12 -37.74
CA VAL A 39 18.17 -15.98 -36.69
C VAL A 39 19.14 -15.19 -35.82
N LEU A 40 19.97 -14.32 -36.39
CA LEU A 40 20.84 -13.43 -35.61
C LEU A 40 20.04 -12.40 -34.78
N PHE A 41 18.91 -11.90 -35.28
CA PHE A 41 18.04 -11.00 -34.54
C PHE A 41 17.34 -11.69 -33.35
N ILE A 42 16.96 -12.97 -33.50
CA ILE A 42 16.32 -13.76 -32.43
C ILE A 42 17.33 -14.17 -31.34
N ILE A 43 18.59 -14.46 -31.70
CA ILE A 43 19.66 -14.78 -30.72
C ILE A 43 20.19 -13.51 -30.02
N GLY A 44 20.11 -12.34 -30.68
CA GLY A 44 20.42 -11.04 -30.07
C GLY A 44 19.38 -10.54 -29.06
N PHE A 45 18.12 -10.97 -29.17
CA PHE A 45 17.05 -10.56 -28.25
C PHE A 45 17.02 -11.37 -26.93
N MET A 46 17.87 -12.39 -26.78
CA MET A 46 17.98 -13.22 -25.57
C MET A 46 19.34 -13.13 -24.86
N THR A 47 20.19 -12.16 -25.22
CA THR A 47 21.46 -11.87 -24.48
C THR A 47 21.86 -10.39 -24.43
N THR A 48 20.96 -9.43 -24.71
CA THR A 48 21.21 -8.02 -24.36
C THR A 48 20.94 -7.77 -22.88
N GLN A 49 21.87 -8.24 -22.04
CA GLN A 49 22.25 -7.46 -20.87
C GLN A 49 22.82 -6.14 -21.41
N PRO A 50 22.33 -4.96 -21.00
CA PRO A 50 23.08 -3.74 -21.20
C PRO A 50 24.41 -3.89 -20.45
N LYS A 51 25.52 -4.00 -21.19
CA LYS A 51 26.85 -3.71 -20.63
C LYS A 51 26.87 -2.22 -20.34
N VAL A 52 26.53 -1.86 -19.10
CA VAL A 52 26.88 -0.58 -18.51
C VAL A 52 28.36 -0.68 -18.17
N ASP A 53 29.13 0.25 -18.71
CA ASP A 53 30.53 0.44 -18.36
C ASP A 53 30.72 0.47 -16.84
N GLU A 54 31.68 -0.32 -16.38
CA GLU A 54 32.16 -0.35 -15.01
C GLU A 54 32.92 0.95 -14.72
N SER A 55 32.18 2.03 -14.45
CA SER A 55 32.64 3.24 -13.75
C SER A 55 31.44 4.15 -13.44
N GLN A 56 30.58 3.68 -12.55
CA GLN A 56 29.84 4.43 -11.52
C GLN A 56 28.70 3.51 -11.03
N SER A 57 28.96 2.78 -9.93
CA SER A 57 27.89 2.25 -9.09
C SER A 57 27.09 3.40 -8.49
N ALA A 58 26.22 4.03 -9.29
CA ALA A 58 25.01 4.64 -8.77
C ALA A 58 24.03 3.49 -8.57
N LEU A 59 24.12 2.92 -7.37
CA LEU A 59 23.14 2.04 -6.78
C LEU A 59 21.75 2.71 -6.90
N ALA A 60 20.97 2.38 -7.93
CA ALA A 60 19.54 2.61 -7.92
C ALA A 60 18.93 1.63 -6.90
N LYS A 61 19.19 1.89 -5.62
CA LYS A 61 18.46 1.30 -4.50
C LYS A 61 17.04 1.80 -4.66
N THR A 62 16.10 0.88 -4.84
CA THR A 62 14.68 1.13 -4.58
C THR A 62 14.60 1.86 -3.24
N GLY A 63 14.16 3.12 -3.23
CA GLY A 63 14.01 3.88 -2.00
C GLY A 63 13.18 3.06 -1.01
N GLU A 64 13.69 2.85 0.20
CA GLU A 64 12.87 2.28 1.26
C GLU A 64 11.90 3.36 1.70
N PHE A 65 10.61 3.00 1.85
CA PHE A 65 9.59 3.96 2.23
C PHE A 65 8.91 3.52 3.52
N ILE A 66 8.63 4.47 4.39
CA ILE A 66 7.70 4.28 5.50
C ILE A 66 6.43 5.08 5.25
N GLN A 67 5.34 4.65 5.86
CA GLN A 67 4.09 5.41 5.84
C GLN A 67 3.98 6.24 7.12
N SER A 68 3.54 7.48 6.97
CA SER A 68 3.27 8.43 8.05
C SER A 68 1.85 8.93 7.88
N GLY A 69 0.91 8.33 8.63
CA GLY A 69 -0.52 8.53 8.39
C GLY A 69 -0.90 8.18 6.93
N THR A 70 -1.37 9.16 6.17
CA THR A 70 -1.72 9.02 4.75
C THR A 70 -0.55 9.26 3.79
N GLU A 71 0.54 9.82 4.29
CA GLU A 71 1.71 10.20 3.50
C GLU A 71 2.75 9.09 3.45
N ARG A 72 3.66 9.20 2.49
CA ARG A 72 4.80 8.31 2.32
C ARG A 72 6.08 9.11 2.50
N ILE A 73 6.95 8.62 3.37
CA ILE A 73 8.27 9.19 3.61
C ILE A 73 9.29 8.31 2.90
N GLU A 74 10.10 8.93 2.05
CA GLU A 74 11.24 8.29 1.39
C GLU A 74 12.44 8.34 2.32
N LEU A 75 12.97 7.17 2.67
CA LEU A 75 14.17 7.06 3.49
C LEU A 75 15.41 7.29 2.64
N ARG A 76 16.28 8.18 3.10
CA ARG A 76 17.61 8.37 2.54
C ARG A 76 18.53 7.25 3.05
N ASN A 77 19.63 6.99 2.35
CA ASN A 77 20.62 6.00 2.75
C ASN A 77 21.26 6.27 4.14
N SER A 78 21.15 7.50 4.64
CA SER A 78 21.66 7.93 5.93
C SER A 78 20.66 7.80 7.08
N ASP A 79 19.40 7.51 6.75
CA ASP A 79 18.32 7.54 7.73
C ASP A 79 18.26 6.20 8.47
N GLU A 80 18.01 6.27 9.77
CA GLU A 80 17.94 5.09 10.62
C GLU A 80 16.54 4.98 11.24
N VAL A 81 15.87 3.86 10.99
CA VAL A 81 14.56 3.57 11.59
C VAL A 81 14.78 2.90 12.95
N THR A 82 14.51 3.64 14.02
CA THR A 82 14.69 3.19 15.40
C THR A 82 13.35 2.96 16.10
N LYS A 83 13.37 2.47 17.35
CA LYS A 83 12.16 2.38 18.18
C LYS A 83 11.53 3.76 18.42
N ASP A 84 12.33 4.82 18.52
CA ASP A 84 11.87 6.13 18.96
C ASP A 84 11.44 7.05 17.80
N GLY A 85 11.84 6.70 16.58
CA GLY A 85 11.55 7.49 15.38
C GLY A 85 12.49 7.16 14.23
N VAL A 86 12.34 7.89 13.13
CA VAL A 86 13.33 7.93 12.04
C VAL A 86 14.37 8.98 12.38
N VAL A 87 15.61 8.56 12.57
CA VAL A 87 16.73 9.45 12.81
C VAL A 87 17.32 9.88 11.48
N THR A 88 17.29 11.18 11.20
CA THR A 88 17.94 11.79 10.05
C THR A 88 19.13 12.63 10.53
N ARG A 89 20.18 12.76 9.71
CA ARG A 89 21.35 13.57 10.09
C ARG A 89 21.07 15.06 10.20
N GLU A 90 20.09 15.55 9.44
CA GLU A 90 19.81 16.99 9.28
C GLU A 90 18.71 17.47 10.22
N GLU A 91 17.67 16.65 10.47
CA GLU A 91 16.45 17.05 11.18
C GLU A 91 16.32 16.36 12.55
N GLY A 92 17.25 15.47 12.90
CA GLY A 92 17.21 14.73 14.16
C GLY A 92 16.21 13.58 14.13
N VAL A 93 15.46 13.39 15.22
CA VAL A 93 14.46 12.31 15.33
C VAL A 93 13.10 12.80 14.83
N MET A 94 12.61 12.20 13.76
CA MET A 94 11.28 12.42 13.22
C MET A 94 10.35 11.27 13.61
N ILE A 95 9.18 11.63 14.14
CA ILE A 95 8.16 10.66 14.55
C ILE A 95 7.04 10.64 13.49
N PRO A 96 6.86 9.54 12.75
CA PRO A 96 5.80 9.45 11.74
C PRO A 96 4.40 9.36 12.37
N GLY A 97 3.38 9.71 11.60
CA GLY A 97 1.98 9.49 11.97
C GLY A 97 1.64 7.99 11.98
N CYS A 98 0.86 7.55 12.97
CA CYS A 98 0.42 6.16 13.03
C CYS A 98 -0.48 5.79 11.85
N ILE A 99 -0.40 4.53 11.45
CA ILE A 99 -1.23 3.93 10.40
C ILE A 99 -1.99 2.73 10.96
N ALA A 100 -3.20 2.50 10.47
CA ALA A 100 -4.09 1.46 11.00
C ALA A 100 -3.42 0.08 11.05
N LYS A 101 -2.58 -0.26 10.05
CA LYS A 101 -1.88 -1.55 9.98
C LYS A 101 -0.83 -1.77 11.09
N ASP A 102 -0.30 -0.69 11.66
CA ASP A 102 0.73 -0.73 12.71
C ASP A 102 0.12 -0.53 14.10
N LEU A 103 -1.21 -0.43 14.19
CA LEU A 103 -1.95 -0.30 15.43
C LEU A 103 -2.83 -1.53 15.66
N SER A 104 -2.75 -2.08 16.85
CA SER A 104 -3.69 -3.09 17.34
C SER A 104 -4.70 -2.43 18.26
N PHE A 105 -5.99 -2.69 18.02
CA PHE A 105 -7.09 -2.19 18.82
C PHE A 105 -7.80 -3.36 19.49
N SER A 106 -8.04 -3.24 20.78
CA SER A 106 -8.92 -4.12 21.55
C SER A 106 -9.93 -3.27 22.28
N ALA A 107 -11.20 -3.63 22.22
CA ALA A 107 -12.24 -2.92 22.93
C ALA A 107 -13.27 -3.88 23.50
N THR A 108 -13.86 -3.47 24.61
CA THR A 108 -14.92 -4.23 25.29
C THR A 108 -16.10 -3.33 25.55
N ALA A 109 -17.28 -3.79 25.15
CA ALA A 109 -18.55 -3.20 25.51
C ALA A 109 -19.19 -4.07 26.61
N THR A 110 -19.94 -3.43 27.49
CA THR A 110 -20.61 -4.04 28.63
C THR A 110 -22.11 -3.76 28.58
N GLN A 111 -22.87 -4.47 29.42
CA GLN A 111 -24.30 -4.19 29.55
C GLN A 111 -24.53 -2.82 30.18
N THR A 112 -25.48 -2.08 29.62
CA THR A 112 -25.93 -0.79 30.17
C THR A 112 -27.45 -0.73 30.32
N ARG A 113 -27.97 0.39 30.82
CA ARG A 113 -29.39 0.66 31.03
C ARG A 113 -29.89 1.74 30.09
N VAL A 114 -31.20 1.72 29.83
CA VAL A 114 -31.89 2.78 29.09
C VAL A 114 -31.54 4.14 29.72
N GLY A 115 -31.02 5.04 28.88
CA GLY A 115 -30.64 6.41 29.26
C GLY A 115 -29.30 6.57 29.98
N SER A 116 -28.56 5.49 30.24
CA SER A 116 -27.22 5.57 30.85
C SER A 116 -26.09 5.69 29.82
N GLY A 117 -26.30 5.16 28.61
CA GLY A 117 -25.24 5.08 27.60
C GLY A 117 -24.15 4.08 27.94
N GLU A 118 -23.11 3.99 27.12
CA GLU A 118 -22.03 3.01 27.30
C GLU A 118 -20.67 3.69 27.20
N ASN A 119 -19.74 3.28 28.06
CA ASN A 119 -18.33 3.67 27.98
C ASN A 119 -17.50 2.46 27.58
N LEU A 120 -17.24 2.32 26.29
CA LEU A 120 -16.48 1.21 25.74
C LEU A 120 -15.02 1.35 26.16
N ALA A 121 -14.51 0.38 26.92
CA ALA A 121 -13.10 0.35 27.27
C ALA A 121 -12.28 -0.01 26.02
N LEU A 122 -11.34 0.86 25.67
CA LEU A 122 -10.47 0.76 24.51
C LEU A 122 -9.02 0.59 24.97
N THR A 123 -8.28 -0.29 24.30
CA THR A 123 -6.83 -0.39 24.37
C THR A 123 -6.26 -0.33 22.96
N MET A 124 -5.27 0.55 22.78
CA MET A 124 -4.53 0.74 21.55
C MET A 124 -3.06 0.43 21.80
N VAL A 125 -2.45 -0.35 20.92
CA VAL A 125 -1.04 -0.75 21.00
C VAL A 125 -0.37 -0.51 19.65
N ASN A 126 0.76 0.19 19.64
CA ASN A 126 1.61 0.26 18.46
C ASN A 126 2.37 -1.06 18.29
N ILE A 127 2.00 -1.83 17.28
CA ILE A 127 2.65 -3.11 16.91
C ILE A 127 3.69 -2.93 15.78
N GLY A 128 3.87 -1.70 15.31
CA GLY A 128 4.91 -1.32 14.38
C GLY A 128 6.32 -1.37 15.01
N ARG A 129 7.32 -1.01 14.20
CA ARG A 129 8.74 -1.06 14.63
C ARG A 129 9.24 0.24 15.25
N THR A 130 8.49 1.32 15.09
CA THR A 130 8.90 2.69 15.42
C THR A 130 7.74 3.42 16.09
N ALA A 131 8.07 4.32 17.01
CA ALA A 131 7.09 5.18 17.67
C ALA A 131 6.34 6.01 16.63
N CYS A 132 5.06 6.23 16.88
CA CYS A 132 4.23 7.00 15.97
C CYS A 132 3.30 7.94 16.73
N PHE A 133 2.96 9.04 16.08
CA PHE A 133 2.06 10.06 16.61
C PHE A 133 0.63 9.88 16.05
N THR A 134 -0.37 10.03 16.90
CA THR A 134 -1.79 10.03 16.52
C THR A 134 -2.61 10.80 17.57
N SER A 135 -3.93 10.71 17.50
CA SER A 135 -4.86 11.26 18.47
C SER A 135 -6.04 10.31 18.65
N LEU A 136 -6.68 10.34 19.83
CA LEU A 136 -7.89 9.56 20.08
C LEU A 136 -9.05 10.04 19.19
N GLY A 137 -9.10 11.33 18.86
CA GLY A 137 -10.13 11.93 18.00
C GLY A 137 -10.28 11.32 16.61
N ARG A 138 -9.28 10.55 16.14
CA ARG A 138 -9.31 9.80 14.88
C ARG A 138 -9.91 8.40 15.00
N VAL A 139 -10.27 7.98 16.22
CA VAL A 139 -10.99 6.74 16.49
C VAL A 139 -12.48 7.06 16.57
N ASP A 140 -13.24 6.45 15.67
CA ASP A 140 -14.68 6.64 15.56
C ASP A 140 -15.45 5.45 16.12
N LEU A 141 -16.55 5.75 16.83
CA LEU A 141 -17.49 4.80 17.39
C LEU A 141 -18.80 4.86 16.60
N ALA A 142 -19.19 3.73 16.02
CA ALA A 142 -20.51 3.53 15.43
C ALA A 142 -21.31 2.51 16.24
N ILE A 143 -22.59 2.79 16.49
CA ILE A 143 -23.52 1.91 17.21
C ILE A 143 -24.73 1.61 16.35
N ARG A 144 -25.12 0.33 16.32
CA ARG A 144 -26.28 -0.18 15.57
C ARG A 144 -27.18 -1.04 16.44
N SER A 145 -28.46 -1.07 16.08
CA SER A 145 -29.41 -2.08 16.54
C SER A 145 -30.14 -2.66 15.32
N GLY A 146 -30.05 -3.97 15.09
CA GLY A 146 -30.45 -4.55 13.81
C GLY A 146 -29.71 -3.87 12.63
N ASP A 147 -30.47 -3.32 11.69
CA ASP A 147 -29.95 -2.55 10.55
C ASP A 147 -29.94 -1.02 10.80
N GLN A 148 -30.54 -0.56 11.90
CA GLN A 148 -30.63 0.85 12.23
C GLN A 148 -29.29 1.38 12.74
N LEU A 149 -28.82 2.48 12.14
CA LEU A 149 -27.72 3.27 12.69
C LEU A 149 -28.24 4.15 13.83
N ILE A 150 -27.69 3.95 15.03
CA ILE A 150 -28.10 4.63 16.25
C ILE A 150 -27.22 5.85 16.51
N TYR A 151 -25.91 5.67 16.36
CA TYR A 151 -24.89 6.70 16.58
C TYR A 151 -23.66 6.41 15.71
N ASP A 152 -22.97 7.46 15.27
CA ASP A 152 -21.74 7.43 14.48
C ASP A 152 -20.96 8.72 14.76
N SER A 153 -19.92 8.63 15.58
CA SER A 153 -19.11 9.80 15.95
C SER A 153 -18.45 10.45 14.74
N ALA A 154 -18.15 9.69 13.69
CA ALA A 154 -17.50 10.19 12.47
C ALA A 154 -18.32 11.27 11.76
N ARG A 155 -19.64 11.28 12.00
CA ARG A 155 -20.60 12.18 11.37
C ARG A 155 -20.93 13.40 12.21
N CYS A 156 -20.38 13.49 13.41
CA CYS A 156 -20.62 14.61 14.31
C CYS A 156 -19.89 15.86 13.84
N ALA A 157 -20.60 16.98 13.74
CA ALA A 157 -19.99 18.27 13.42
C ALA A 157 -19.00 18.75 14.50
N SER A 158 -19.20 18.29 15.74
CA SER A 158 -18.30 18.56 16.88
C SER A 158 -17.08 17.63 16.92
N ARG A 159 -16.91 16.75 15.93
CA ARG A 159 -15.77 15.84 15.88
C ARG A 159 -14.48 16.63 15.69
N ASP A 160 -13.57 16.46 16.64
CA ASP A 160 -12.22 17.00 16.59
C ASP A 160 -11.25 15.83 16.43
N GLU A 161 -10.63 15.72 15.24
CA GLU A 161 -9.65 14.67 14.96
C GLU A 161 -8.40 14.81 15.81
N GLU A 162 -8.03 16.01 16.25
CA GLU A 162 -6.79 16.27 16.97
C GLU A 162 -6.93 16.05 18.49
N ALA A 163 -8.17 15.82 18.96
CA ALA A 163 -8.47 15.64 20.36
C ALA A 163 -7.67 14.48 20.99
N THR A 164 -7.08 14.78 22.16
CA THR A 164 -6.21 13.87 22.92
C THR A 164 -5.04 13.36 22.07
N PRO A 165 -4.00 14.20 21.87
CA PRO A 165 -2.80 13.79 21.14
C PRO A 165 -2.06 12.67 21.88
N LEU A 166 -1.54 11.71 21.13
CA LEU A 166 -0.92 10.49 21.61
C LEU A 166 0.40 10.25 20.89
N LEU A 167 1.42 9.89 21.68
CA LEU A 167 2.67 9.36 21.18
C LEU A 167 2.79 7.91 21.64
N LEU A 168 2.79 6.97 20.70
CA LEU A 168 2.75 5.54 21.00
C LEU A 168 4.10 4.89 20.70
N SER A 169 4.80 4.48 21.75
CA SER A 169 5.98 3.63 21.66
C SER A 169 5.60 2.20 21.23
N PRO A 170 6.45 1.51 20.44
CA PRO A 170 6.21 0.12 20.07
C PRO A 170 6.06 -0.79 21.29
N GLY A 171 4.98 -1.58 21.29
CA GLY A 171 4.64 -2.59 22.29
C GLY A 171 3.95 -2.09 23.55
N ASP A 172 3.95 -0.77 23.79
CA ASP A 172 3.37 -0.21 25.01
C ASP A 172 1.86 0.03 24.84
N PRO A 173 1.00 -0.54 25.71
CA PRO A 173 -0.43 -0.35 25.62
C PRO A 173 -0.84 1.01 26.17
N TRP A 174 -1.77 1.66 25.47
CA TRP A 174 -2.48 2.84 25.93
C TRP A 174 -3.97 2.53 26.03
N SER A 175 -4.61 2.86 27.14
CA SER A 175 -6.02 2.55 27.39
C SER A 175 -6.84 3.80 27.69
N SER A 176 -8.06 3.82 27.21
CA SER A 176 -9.05 4.88 27.44
C SER A 176 -10.47 4.35 27.25
N SER A 177 -11.47 5.23 27.16
CA SER A 177 -12.85 4.85 26.89
C SER A 177 -13.49 5.73 25.83
N LEU A 178 -14.34 5.15 25.00
CA LEU A 178 -15.19 5.86 24.05
C LEU A 178 -16.64 5.84 24.54
N ALA A 179 -17.23 7.01 24.66
CA ALA A 179 -18.55 7.18 25.23
C ALA A 179 -19.63 7.25 24.15
N TRP A 180 -20.76 6.61 24.43
CA TRP A 180 -22.05 6.87 23.83
C TRP A 180 -23.03 7.22 24.94
N ASP A 181 -23.85 8.23 24.71
CA ASP A 181 -24.76 8.80 25.71
C ASP A 181 -26.10 8.04 25.87
N GLY A 182 -26.28 6.93 25.13
CA GLY A 182 -27.49 6.13 25.21
C GLY A 182 -28.67 6.72 24.42
N ARG A 183 -28.42 7.66 23.49
CA ARG A 183 -29.46 8.27 22.66
C ARG A 183 -29.39 7.80 21.21
N VAL A 184 -30.53 7.92 20.52
CA VAL A 184 -30.66 7.60 19.10
C VAL A 184 -30.62 8.89 18.29
N TYR A 185 -29.67 8.96 17.36
CA TYR A 185 -29.43 10.12 16.52
C TYR A 185 -29.85 9.88 15.07
N VAL A 186 -30.32 10.93 14.41
CA VAL A 186 -30.63 10.90 12.97
C VAL A 186 -29.33 11.02 12.19
N GLN A 187 -29.20 10.21 11.13
CA GLN A 187 -27.97 10.12 10.34
C GLN A 187 -26.70 9.83 11.17
N GLY A 188 -26.84 9.30 12.40
CA GLY A 188 -25.74 8.92 13.27
C GLY A 188 -25.23 10.01 14.22
N CYS A 189 -25.58 11.29 14.06
CA CYS A 189 -25.17 12.31 15.05
C CYS A 189 -26.07 13.56 15.14
N SER A 190 -27.05 13.72 14.26
CA SER A 190 -27.95 14.87 14.33
C SER A 190 -29.09 14.61 15.31
N THR A 191 -29.33 15.57 16.20
CA THR A 191 -30.48 15.53 17.11
C THR A 191 -31.76 15.75 16.30
N PRO A 192 -32.74 14.83 16.35
CA PRO A 192 -34.05 15.04 15.70
C PRO A 192 -34.82 16.20 16.32
N GLU A 193 -35.80 16.71 15.57
CA GLU A 193 -36.79 17.66 16.09
C GLU A 193 -37.53 17.04 17.28
N GLY A 194 -37.58 17.75 18.42
CA GLY A 194 -38.11 17.23 19.68
C GLY A 194 -37.05 16.57 20.60
N GLY A 195 -35.79 16.50 20.18
CA GLY A 195 -34.67 15.97 20.98
C GLY A 195 -34.40 14.49 20.69
N ALA A 196 -33.15 14.07 20.89
CA ALA A 196 -32.74 12.69 20.64
C ALA A 196 -33.38 11.74 21.67
N PRO A 197 -34.22 10.78 21.25
CA PRO A 197 -34.86 9.85 22.16
C PRO A 197 -33.83 8.90 22.78
N LEU A 198 -34.18 8.31 23.92
CA LEU A 198 -33.37 7.28 24.55
C LEU A 198 -33.40 6.01 23.71
N ALA A 199 -32.28 5.30 23.68
CA ALA A 199 -32.21 3.96 23.12
C ALA A 199 -33.06 2.99 23.95
N SER A 200 -33.89 2.20 23.28
CA SER A 200 -34.74 1.20 23.90
C SER A 200 -33.93 0.01 24.41
N GLU A 201 -34.52 -0.81 25.27
CA GLU A 201 -33.93 -2.09 25.62
C GLU A 201 -33.71 -2.98 24.38
N GLY A 202 -32.68 -3.82 24.43
CA GLY A 202 -32.37 -4.76 23.36
C GLY A 202 -30.88 -4.97 23.15
N THR A 203 -30.56 -5.62 22.03
CA THR A 203 -29.18 -5.93 21.63
C THR A 203 -28.64 -4.88 20.68
N TYR A 204 -27.43 -4.43 20.96
CA TYR A 204 -26.70 -3.42 20.19
C TYR A 204 -25.34 -3.95 19.77
N ARG A 205 -24.81 -3.36 18.70
CA ARG A 205 -23.48 -3.66 18.18
C ARG A 205 -22.70 -2.37 18.03
N ALA A 206 -21.52 -2.32 18.64
CA ALA A 206 -20.57 -1.23 18.48
C ALA A 206 -19.42 -1.65 17.56
N GLN A 207 -18.92 -0.73 16.76
CA GLN A 207 -17.75 -0.95 15.92
C GLN A 207 -16.84 0.28 15.99
N LEU A 208 -15.54 0.03 16.16
CA LEU A 208 -14.53 1.09 16.12
C LEU A 208 -13.89 1.14 14.73
N SER A 209 -13.64 2.35 14.26
CA SER A 209 -12.83 2.60 13.08
C SER A 209 -11.74 3.62 13.37
N PHE A 210 -10.60 3.52 12.70
CA PHE A 210 -9.51 4.48 12.81
C PHE A 210 -9.23 5.05 11.43
N ALA A 211 -9.34 6.38 11.29
CA ALA A 211 -9.22 7.07 10.01
C ALA A 211 -10.10 6.44 8.90
N GLY A 212 -11.34 6.08 9.26
CA GLY A 212 -12.33 5.49 8.35
C GLY A 212 -12.14 3.99 8.05
N VAL A 213 -11.12 3.33 8.63
CA VAL A 213 -10.90 1.90 8.48
C VAL A 213 -11.42 1.17 9.71
N PRO A 214 -12.33 0.19 9.60
CA PRO A 214 -12.73 -0.63 10.76
C PRO A 214 -11.54 -1.35 11.39
N VAL A 215 -11.38 -1.21 12.71
CA VAL A 215 -10.24 -1.79 13.46
C VAL A 215 -10.63 -2.81 14.51
N THR A 216 -11.93 -2.95 14.80
CA THR A 216 -12.47 -4.02 15.65
C THR A 216 -13.54 -4.81 14.93
N SER A 217 -13.76 -6.06 15.38
CA SER A 217 -15.03 -6.74 15.11
C SER A 217 -16.20 -6.00 15.78
N GLU A 218 -17.43 -6.36 15.42
CA GLU A 218 -18.61 -5.86 16.12
C GLU A 218 -18.61 -6.35 17.58
N LEU A 219 -18.71 -5.41 18.51
CA LEU A 219 -18.82 -5.63 19.95
C LEU A 219 -20.30 -5.67 20.31
N VAL A 220 -20.78 -6.85 20.71
CA VAL A 220 -22.19 -7.03 21.07
C VAL A 220 -22.39 -6.68 22.53
N PHE A 221 -23.40 -5.86 22.82
CA PHE A 221 -23.82 -5.53 24.18
C PHE A 221 -25.34 -5.39 24.28
N THR A 222 -25.86 -5.27 25.50
CA THR A 222 -27.30 -5.15 25.76
C THR A 222 -27.61 -3.88 26.52
N VAL A 223 -28.74 -3.28 26.18
CA VAL A 223 -29.39 -2.22 26.96
C VAL A 223 -30.58 -2.87 27.66
N ILE A 224 -30.64 -2.77 28.99
CA ILE A 224 -31.75 -3.27 29.80
C ILE A 224 -32.56 -2.12 30.39
N GLU A 225 -33.71 -2.42 30.99
CA GLU A 225 -34.54 -1.42 31.66
C GLU A 225 -33.76 -0.56 32.67
N ALA A 226 -34.20 0.70 32.80
CA ALA A 226 -33.74 1.58 33.86
C ALA A 226 -34.04 0.95 35.23
N ALA A 227 -33.16 1.16 36.21
CA ALA A 227 -33.49 0.78 37.58
C ALA A 227 -34.66 1.66 38.04
N GLY A 228 -35.81 1.03 38.31
CA GLY A 228 -36.99 1.69 38.86
C GLY A 228 -36.81 2.17 40.28
#